data_AF-A0A1F7VDH8-F1
#
_entry.id   AF-A0A1F7VDH8-F1
#
_cell.length_a   1.000
_cell.length_b   1.000
_cell.length_c   1.000
_cell.angle_alpha   90.00
_cell.angle_beta   90.00
_cell.angle_gamma   90.00
#
_symmetry.space_group_name_H-M   'P 1'
#
loop_
_entity.id
_entity.type
_entity.pdbx_description
1 polymer ?
#
loop_
_entity_poly.entity_id
_entity_poly.type
_entity_poly.pdbx_seq_one_letter_code
_entity_poly.pdbx_strand_id
1 'polypeptide(L)'
;MPTEKLQTPEIKQLIRDMIHTMYKDDGIGIAAPQVGVNIRLAIIGKAAAGTRKDLVICNPTYTPLNADTTAEQEGCLSVPGVWGDTPRHTKIQVRYVAEDSTPHEEIVTDFFARVLQHEIDHLDGVLFIDRAKKTWEADHKPTYPMV
;
A
#
# COMPACT_ATOMS: atom_id res chain seq x y z
N MET A 1 -11.20 -10.88 -2.84
CA MET A 1 -12.01 -11.37 -3.97
C MET A 1 -11.49 -12.73 -4.42
N PRO A 2 -12.28 -13.57 -5.13
CA PRO A 2 -11.75 -14.77 -5.76
C PRO A 2 -10.61 -14.43 -6.73
N THR A 3 -9.51 -15.16 -6.69
CA THR A 3 -8.26 -14.77 -7.37
C THR A 3 -8.30 -15.02 -8.87
N GLU A 4 -9.17 -15.92 -9.34
CA GLU A 4 -9.47 -16.11 -10.76
C GLU A 4 -10.00 -14.82 -11.42
N LYS A 5 -10.62 -13.91 -10.63
CA LYS A 5 -11.10 -12.62 -11.15
C LYS A 5 -9.98 -11.70 -11.62
N LEU A 6 -8.73 -11.90 -11.16
CA LEU A 6 -7.59 -11.11 -11.64
C LEU A 6 -7.40 -11.17 -13.16
N GLN A 7 -7.86 -12.26 -13.79
CA GLN A 7 -7.72 -12.41 -15.22
C GLN A 7 -8.83 -11.76 -16.04
N THR A 8 -9.91 -11.28 -15.40
CA THR A 8 -11.05 -10.72 -16.12
C THR A 8 -10.73 -9.32 -16.67
N PRO A 9 -11.34 -8.91 -17.79
CA PRO A 9 -11.12 -7.60 -18.38
C PRO A 9 -11.41 -6.45 -17.41
N GLU A 10 -12.41 -6.60 -16.55
CA GLU A 10 -12.85 -5.57 -15.60
C GLU A 10 -11.78 -5.32 -14.53
N ILE A 11 -11.22 -6.38 -13.94
CA ILE A 11 -10.16 -6.24 -12.93
C ILE A 11 -8.86 -5.75 -13.57
N LYS A 12 -8.53 -6.20 -14.78
CA LYS A 12 -7.37 -5.69 -15.52
C LYS A 12 -7.51 -4.19 -15.85
N GLN A 13 -8.72 -3.74 -16.15
CA GLN A 13 -8.99 -2.31 -16.34
C GLN A 13 -8.85 -1.54 -15.03
N LEU A 14 -9.44 -2.05 -13.94
CA LEU A 14 -9.29 -1.45 -12.60
C LEU A 14 -7.82 -1.31 -12.19
N ILE A 15 -7.00 -2.34 -12.39
CA ILE A 15 -5.56 -2.29 -12.10
C ILE A 15 -4.88 -1.16 -12.89
N ARG A 16 -5.18 -1.02 -14.19
CA ARG A 16 -4.62 0.08 -15.01
C ARG A 16 -5.06 1.45 -14.51
N ASP A 17 -6.33 1.60 -14.15
CA ASP A 17 -6.88 2.87 -13.67
C ASP A 17 -6.30 3.25 -12.31
N MET A 18 -6.11 2.28 -11.41
CA MET A 18 -5.44 2.46 -10.13
C MET A 18 -3.97 2.85 -10.30
N ILE A 19 -3.22 2.16 -11.18
CA ILE A 19 -1.82 2.52 -11.48
C ILE A 19 -1.74 3.96 -12.01
N HIS A 20 -2.62 4.33 -12.94
CA HIS A 20 -2.67 5.69 -13.47
C HIS A 20 -2.99 6.71 -12.37
N THR A 21 -3.95 6.41 -11.49
CA THR A 21 -4.31 7.29 -10.36
C THR A 21 -3.15 7.46 -9.39
N MET A 22 -2.51 6.38 -8.97
CA MET A 22 -1.33 6.39 -8.09
C MET A 22 -0.24 7.32 -8.66
N TYR A 23 0.14 7.14 -9.92
CA TYR A 23 1.21 7.93 -10.51
C TYR A 23 0.83 9.37 -10.84
N LYS A 24 -0.46 9.66 -11.08
CA LYS A 24 -0.94 11.02 -11.34
C LYS A 24 -0.69 11.93 -10.13
N ASP A 25 -0.80 11.39 -8.92
CA ASP A 25 -0.66 12.13 -7.67
C ASP A 25 0.68 11.84 -6.95
N ASP A 26 1.69 11.38 -7.70
CA ASP A 26 3.05 11.05 -7.20
C ASP A 26 3.06 10.01 -6.06
N GLY A 27 2.05 9.13 -6.03
CA GLY A 27 1.91 8.06 -5.06
C GLY A 27 2.87 6.89 -5.29
N ILE A 28 3.18 6.15 -4.22
CA ILE A 28 4.00 4.93 -4.26
C ILE A 28 3.22 3.67 -3.91
N GLY A 29 1.96 3.81 -3.51
CA GLY A 29 1.00 2.73 -3.35
C GLY A 29 -0.41 3.24 -3.65
N ILE A 30 -1.35 2.32 -3.81
CA ILE A 30 -2.78 2.61 -3.82
C ILE A 30 -3.60 1.34 -3.57
N ALA A 31 -4.61 1.44 -2.73
CA ALA A 31 -5.58 0.39 -2.43
C ALA A 31 -6.92 0.65 -3.13
N ALA A 32 -7.60 -0.42 -3.55
CA ALA A 32 -8.87 -0.32 -4.28
C ALA A 32 -9.96 0.49 -3.54
N PRO A 33 -10.08 0.44 -2.19
CA PRO A 33 -11.00 1.31 -1.46
C PRO A 33 -10.80 2.80 -1.71
N GLN A 34 -9.57 3.26 -1.96
CA GLN A 34 -9.25 4.67 -2.23
C GLN A 34 -9.83 5.17 -3.56
N VAL A 35 -10.13 4.25 -4.50
CA VAL A 35 -10.83 4.54 -5.76
C VAL A 35 -12.30 4.10 -5.73
N GLY A 36 -12.85 3.88 -4.53
CA GLY A 36 -14.27 3.55 -4.34
C GLY A 36 -14.64 2.10 -4.61
N VAL A 37 -13.67 1.19 -4.75
CA VAL A 37 -13.92 -0.23 -5.01
C VAL A 37 -13.54 -1.06 -3.78
N ASN A 38 -14.55 -1.55 -3.07
CA ASN A 38 -14.35 -2.32 -1.83
C ASN A 38 -13.97 -3.79 -2.09
N ILE A 39 -12.76 -4.01 -2.59
CA ILE A 39 -12.12 -5.33 -2.75
C ILE A 39 -10.72 -5.31 -2.16
N ARG A 40 -10.22 -6.47 -1.73
CA ARG A 40 -8.85 -6.63 -1.23
C ARG A 40 -7.83 -6.69 -2.39
N LEU A 41 -7.57 -5.54 -3.00
CA LEU A 41 -6.61 -5.37 -4.09
C LEU A 41 -5.83 -4.08 -3.86
N ALA A 42 -4.51 -4.14 -3.91
CA ALA A 42 -3.64 -2.97 -3.84
C ALA A 42 -2.51 -3.07 -4.87
N ILE A 43 -1.91 -1.93 -5.18
CA ILE A 43 -0.78 -1.79 -6.09
C ILE A 43 0.35 -1.10 -5.34
N ILE A 44 1.56 -1.64 -5.47
CA ILE A 44 2.78 -1.00 -5.00
C ILE A 44 3.58 -0.51 -6.20
N GLY A 45 3.97 0.76 -6.20
CA GLY A 45 4.80 1.35 -7.23
C GLY A 45 6.14 0.64 -7.36
N LYS A 46 6.57 0.38 -8.59
CA LYS A 46 7.81 -0.39 -8.90
C LYS A 46 9.06 0.09 -8.17
N ALA A 47 9.20 1.41 -7.94
CA ALA A 47 10.33 1.98 -7.22
C ALA A 47 10.32 1.60 -5.73
N ALA A 48 9.15 1.65 -5.10
CA ALA A 48 8.97 1.24 -3.71
C ALA A 48 9.09 -0.27 -3.52
N ALA A 49 8.63 -1.05 -4.50
CA ALA A 49 8.77 -2.50 -4.52
C ALA A 49 10.19 -2.98 -4.89
N GLY A 50 11.06 -2.12 -5.43
CA GLY A 50 12.38 -2.51 -5.93
C GLY A 50 12.33 -3.43 -7.17
N THR A 51 11.26 -3.33 -7.96
CA THR A 51 10.96 -4.22 -9.09
C THR A 51 10.99 -3.46 -10.43
N ARG A 52 10.92 -4.20 -11.55
CA ARG A 52 10.81 -3.60 -12.90
C ARG A 52 9.39 -3.14 -13.27
N LYS A 53 8.38 -3.67 -12.58
CA LYS A 53 6.95 -3.45 -12.83
C LYS A 53 6.24 -3.22 -11.51
N ASP A 54 5.14 -2.48 -11.54
CA ASP A 54 4.29 -2.29 -10.38
C ASP A 54 3.80 -3.65 -9.85
N LEU A 55 3.77 -3.78 -8.52
CA LEU A 55 3.38 -5.02 -7.87
C LEU A 55 1.89 -4.96 -7.54
N VAL A 56 1.10 -5.80 -8.19
CA VAL A 56 -0.31 -5.99 -7.85
C VAL A 56 -0.41 -7.06 -6.78
N ILE A 57 -1.07 -6.76 -5.67
CA ILE A 57 -1.29 -7.70 -4.57
C ILE A 57 -2.79 -7.89 -4.31
N CYS A 58 -3.25 -9.13 -4.42
CA CYS A 58 -4.63 -9.53 -4.18
C CYS A 58 -4.74 -10.35 -2.89
N ASN A 59 -5.78 -10.06 -2.10
CA ASN A 59 -6.03 -10.62 -0.78
C ASN A 59 -4.79 -10.63 0.14
N PRO A 60 -4.00 -9.54 0.21
CA PRO A 60 -2.79 -9.55 1.01
C PRO A 60 -3.11 -9.68 2.51
N THR A 61 -2.22 -10.37 3.21
CA THR A 61 -2.14 -10.42 4.67
C THR A 61 -0.68 -10.33 5.10
N TYR A 62 -0.42 -9.92 6.34
CA TYR A 62 0.92 -9.94 6.89
C TYR A 62 0.93 -10.35 8.36
N THR A 63 2.08 -10.85 8.80
CA THR A 63 2.38 -11.17 10.20
C THR A 63 3.73 -10.53 10.58
N PRO A 64 3.80 -9.73 11.65
CA PRO A 64 5.08 -9.26 12.19
C PRO A 64 5.96 -10.42 12.65
N LEU A 65 7.25 -10.39 12.32
CA LEU A 65 8.19 -11.44 12.75
C LEU A 65 8.91 -11.12 14.06
N ASN A 66 8.80 -9.88 14.53
CA ASN A 66 9.30 -9.41 15.81
C ASN A 66 8.43 -8.22 16.30
N ALA A 67 8.72 -7.75 17.51
CA ALA A 67 8.05 -6.59 18.10
C ALA A 67 8.69 -5.25 17.70
N ASP A 68 9.76 -5.27 16.90
CA ASP A 68 10.53 -4.08 16.54
C ASP A 68 9.69 -3.20 15.61
N THR A 69 9.58 -1.92 15.98
CA THR A 69 8.85 -0.93 15.20
C THR A 69 9.66 0.35 15.06
N THR A 70 9.53 1.01 13.90
CA THR A 70 10.11 2.33 13.65
C THR A 70 9.00 3.30 13.29
N ALA A 71 8.99 4.46 13.95
CA ALA A 71 8.14 5.57 13.56
C ALA A 71 8.86 6.40 12.49
N GLU A 72 8.25 6.49 11.31
CA GLU A 72 8.70 7.39 10.24
C GLU A 72 7.49 8.14 9.70
N GLN A 73 7.78 9.17 8.90
CA GLN A 73 6.76 10.02 8.32
C GLN A 73 5.99 9.28 7.23
N GLU A 74 4.67 9.25 7.36
CA GLU A 74 3.75 8.80 6.32
C GLU A 74 2.83 9.95 5.92
N GLY A 75 2.53 10.02 4.63
CA GLY A 75 1.42 10.78 4.06
C GLY A 75 0.54 9.81 3.29
N CYS A 76 -0.70 10.22 3.00
CA CYS A 76 -1.66 9.38 2.30
C CYS A 76 -2.41 10.14 1.21
N LEU A 77 -2.61 9.53 0.04
CA LEU A 77 -3.44 10.09 -1.03
C LEU A 77 -4.89 10.36 -0.58
N SER A 78 -5.39 9.61 0.41
CA SER A 78 -6.73 9.76 0.98
C SER A 78 -6.86 10.86 2.03
N VAL A 79 -5.74 11.36 2.57
CA VAL A 79 -5.71 12.40 3.61
C VAL A 79 -4.75 13.51 3.17
N PRO A 80 -5.10 14.26 2.11
CA PRO A 80 -4.19 15.19 1.47
C PRO A 80 -3.74 16.30 2.43
N GLY A 81 -2.45 16.62 2.39
CA GLY A 81 -1.85 17.68 3.20
C GLY A 81 -1.54 17.30 4.65
N VAL A 82 -1.90 16.10 5.10
CA VAL A 82 -1.61 15.62 6.46
C VAL A 82 -0.47 14.62 6.44
N TRP A 83 0.43 14.77 7.41
CA TRP A 83 1.57 13.90 7.65
C TRP A 83 1.55 13.41 9.09
N GLY A 84 2.17 12.26 9.35
CA GLY A 84 2.25 11.72 10.70
C GLY A 84 3.40 10.77 10.92
N ASP A 85 3.90 10.74 12.15
CA ASP A 85 4.90 9.77 12.58
C ASP A 85 4.19 8.44 12.91
N THR A 86 4.25 7.50 11.97
CA THR A 86 3.50 6.25 12.02
C THR A 86 4.43 5.08 12.36
N PRO A 87 4.26 4.44 13.54
CA PRO A 87 5.03 3.26 13.88
C PRO A 87 4.59 2.06 13.01
N ARG A 88 5.56 1.41 12.38
CA ARG A 88 5.36 0.18 11.58
C ARG A 88 6.33 -0.90 12.01
N HIS A 89 5.94 -2.16 11.85
CA HIS A 89 6.88 -3.26 12.03
C HIS A 89 7.96 -3.20 10.96
N THR A 90 9.22 -3.33 11.37
CA THR A 90 10.36 -3.26 10.45
C THR A 90 10.56 -4.54 9.65
N LYS A 91 9.94 -5.65 10.09
CA LYS A 91 10.05 -6.95 9.44
C LYS A 91 8.75 -7.73 9.55
N ILE A 92 8.18 -8.06 8.40
CA ILE A 92 6.92 -8.81 8.30
C ILE A 92 7.07 -9.98 7.33
N GLN A 93 6.31 -11.03 7.56
CA GLN A 93 6.02 -12.04 6.55
C GLN A 93 4.72 -11.65 5.87
N VAL A 94 4.75 -11.43 4.56
CA VAL A 94 3.58 -11.05 3.76
C VAL A 94 3.14 -12.22 2.90
N ARG A 95 1.84 -12.39 2.73
CA ARG A 95 1.22 -13.35 1.83
C ARG A 95 0.25 -12.63 0.91
N TYR A 96 0.27 -12.92 -0.38
CA TYR A 96 -0.63 -12.32 -1.37
C TYR A 96 -0.72 -13.19 -2.63
N VAL A 97 -1.64 -12.85 -3.53
CA VAL A 97 -1.66 -13.40 -4.90
C VAL A 97 -1.36 -12.29 -5.90
N ALA A 98 -0.39 -12.52 -6.77
CA ALA A 98 0.07 -11.55 -7.77
C ALA A 98 -0.89 -11.47 -8.98
N GLU A 99 -0.66 -10.50 -9.87
CA GLU A 99 -1.48 -10.24 -11.06
C GLU A 99 -1.67 -11.48 -11.96
N ASP A 100 -0.67 -12.34 -12.04
CA ASP A 100 -0.66 -13.58 -12.84
C ASP A 100 -1.35 -14.76 -12.13
N SER A 101 -2.03 -14.50 -11.01
CA SER A 101 -2.67 -15.47 -10.14
C SER A 101 -1.70 -16.40 -9.37
N THR A 102 -0.40 -16.08 -9.35
CA THR A 102 0.59 -16.83 -8.56
C THR A 102 0.52 -16.43 -7.08
N PRO A 103 0.45 -17.40 -6.13
CA PRO A 103 0.57 -17.09 -4.71
C PRO A 103 2.02 -16.80 -4.32
N HIS A 104 2.20 -15.79 -3.47
CA HIS A 104 3.48 -15.38 -2.91
C HIS A 104 3.44 -15.41 -1.39
N GLU A 105 4.55 -15.81 -0.79
CA GLU A 105 4.83 -15.71 0.63
C GLU A 105 6.29 -15.36 0.81
N GLU A 106 6.57 -14.19 1.38
CA GLU A 106 7.94 -13.68 1.48
C GLU A 106 8.14 -12.81 2.72
N ILE A 107 9.39 -12.66 3.13
CA ILE A 107 9.79 -11.80 4.23
C ILE A 107 10.28 -10.49 3.63
N VAL A 108 9.68 -9.38 4.06
CA VAL A 108 10.03 -8.02 3.62
C VAL A 108 10.41 -7.17 4.82
N THR A 109 11.26 -6.17 4.59
CA THR A 109 11.77 -5.30 5.65
C THR A 109 11.65 -3.82 5.30
N ASP A 110 11.82 -3.01 6.34
CA ASP A 110 12.06 -1.57 6.27
C ASP A 110 11.01 -0.84 5.44
N PHE A 111 11.44 -0.03 4.47
CA PHE A 111 10.58 0.81 3.66
C PHE A 111 9.51 0.01 2.91
N PHE A 112 9.86 -1.13 2.31
CA PHE A 112 8.88 -1.93 1.58
C PHE A 112 7.85 -2.58 2.53
N ALA A 113 8.29 -3.04 3.71
CA ALA A 113 7.38 -3.51 4.75
C ALA A 113 6.41 -2.41 5.21
N ARG A 114 6.88 -1.15 5.32
CA ARG A 114 6.03 0.00 5.67
C ARG A 114 4.95 0.25 4.63
N VAL A 115 5.32 0.33 3.35
CA VAL A 115 4.36 0.58 2.27
C VAL A 115 3.30 -0.54 2.21
N LEU A 116 3.72 -1.81 2.33
CA LEU A 116 2.78 -2.94 2.36
C LEU A 116 1.81 -2.87 3.55
N GLN A 117 2.29 -2.55 4.75
CA GLN A 117 1.42 -2.40 5.93
C GLN A 117 0.41 -1.27 5.74
N HIS A 118 0.82 -0.15 5.13
CA HIS A 118 -0.06 0.97 4.84
C HIS A 118 -1.16 0.60 3.84
N GLU A 119 -0.80 -0.05 2.73
CA GLU A 119 -1.81 -0.49 1.75
C GLU A 119 -2.75 -1.54 2.30
N ILE A 120 -2.25 -2.47 3.12
CA ILE A 120 -3.07 -3.50 3.75
C ILE A 120 -4.04 -2.87 4.76
N ASP A 121 -3.63 -1.84 5.50
CA ASP A 121 -4.52 -1.09 6.38
C ASP A 121 -5.70 -0.48 5.64
N HIS A 122 -5.48 0.10 4.45
CA HIS A 122 -6.57 0.61 3.63
C HIS A 122 -7.60 -0.47 3.27
N LEU A 123 -7.15 -1.70 3.02
CA LEU A 123 -8.03 -2.85 2.76
C LEU A 123 -8.80 -3.30 4.01
N ASP A 124 -8.32 -2.92 5.19
CA ASP A 124 -8.93 -3.18 6.49
C ASP A 124 -9.71 -1.95 7.03
N GLY A 125 -9.77 -0.86 6.27
CA GLY A 125 -10.45 0.38 6.65
C GLY A 125 -9.73 1.20 7.72
N VAL A 126 -8.42 1.01 7.86
CA VAL A 126 -7.54 1.74 8.77
C VAL A 126 -6.75 2.78 7.97
N LEU A 127 -6.65 4.00 8.48
CA LEU A 127 -5.83 5.06 7.91
C LEU A 127 -4.55 5.24 8.74
N PHE A 128 -3.49 5.78 8.14
CA PHE A 128 -2.26 6.04 8.89
C PHE A 128 -2.48 6.98 10.10
N ILE A 129 -3.43 7.92 10.00
CA ILE A 129 -3.80 8.83 11.10
C ILE A 129 -4.38 8.10 12.32
N ASP A 130 -4.94 6.90 12.14
CA ASP A 130 -5.41 6.06 13.24
C ASP A 130 -4.25 5.42 14.00
N ARG A 131 -3.06 5.34 13.37
CA ARG A 131 -1.84 4.76 13.94
C ARG A 131 -0.82 5.81 14.38
N ALA A 132 -0.86 7.00 13.78
CA ALA A 132 0.14 8.04 13.98
C ALA A 132 0.20 8.48 15.44
N LYS A 133 1.42 8.58 15.99
CA LYS A 133 1.63 9.12 17.35
C LYS A 133 1.44 10.63 17.41
N LYS A 134 1.71 11.29 16.27
CA LYS A 134 1.59 12.72 16.06
C LYS A 134 1.29 12.96 14.59
N THR A 135 0.37 13.87 14.31
CA THR A 135 0.08 14.36 12.96
C THR A 135 0.32 15.86 12.87
N TRP A 136 0.55 16.34 11.66
CA TRP A 136 0.66 17.76 11.34
C TRP A 136 0.23 18.02 9.90
N GLU A 137 -0.17 19.25 9.62
CA GLU A 137 -0.42 19.71 8.25
C GLU A 137 0.89 20.16 7.60
N ALA A 138 1.09 19.83 6.34
CA ALA A 138 2.22 20.33 5.56
C ALA A 138 1.81 21.60 4.80
N ASP A 139 2.51 22.69 5.07
CA ASP A 139 2.26 24.01 4.43
C ASP A 139 2.58 24.03 2.92
N HIS A 140 3.30 23.01 2.41
CA HIS A 140 3.78 22.93 1.03
C HIS A 140 3.74 21.49 0.51
N LYS A 141 3.78 21.33 -0.83
CA LYS A 141 3.89 20.01 -1.46
C LYS A 141 5.12 19.28 -0.88
N PRO A 142 4.93 18.14 -0.20
CA PRO A 142 5.97 17.47 0.56
C PRO A 142 7.04 16.89 -0.37
N THR A 143 8.27 16.80 0.15
CA THR A 143 9.42 16.19 -0.56
C THR A 143 9.41 14.66 -0.49
N TYR A 144 8.53 14.08 0.33
CA TYR A 144 8.39 12.65 0.52
C TYR A 144 7.20 12.11 -0.29
N PRO A 145 7.33 10.90 -0.88
CA PRO A 145 6.24 10.28 -1.62
C PRO A 145 5.05 9.95 -0.71
N MET A 146 3.83 10.07 -1.23
CA MET A 146 2.61 9.67 -0.54
C MET A 146 2.30 8.21 -0.79
N VAL A 147 1.78 7.53 0.21
CA VAL A 147 1.28 6.16 0.07
C VAL A 147 -0.21 6.22 -0.27
#